data_AF-A0A7X2SVS8-F1
#
_entry.id   AF-A0A7X2SVS8-F1
#
_cell.length_a   1.000
_cell.length_b   1.000
_cell.length_c   1.000
_cell.angle_alpha   90.00
_cell.angle_beta   90.00
_cell.angle_gamma   90.00
#
_symmetry.space_group_name_H-M   'P 1'
#
loop_
_entity.id
_entity.type
_entity.pdbx_description
1 polymer ?
#
loop_
_entity_poly.entity_id
_entity_poly.type
_entity_poly.pdbx_seq_one_letter_code
_entity_poly.pdbx_strand_id
1 'polypeptide(L)'
;GVCVGILVTAISLFFVPFHVHSWTMVAVTLLLTAILFSLAGLLNAVFARTFDDISLIPTFVLTPLTYLGGVFYSLSLLPPIWQAVSKLNPIVYMISGFRYGFLGINDVPLVFTLSVLVAFILVFYWLVYALIQRGRGLRT
;
A
#
# COMPACT_ATOMS: atom_id res chain seq x y z
N GLY A 1 9.24 11.15 -4.32
CA GLY A 1 9.29 9.75 -3.85
C GLY A 1 10.71 9.34 -3.48
N VAL A 2 11.54 9.00 -4.46
CA VAL A 2 12.90 8.47 -4.24
C VAL A 2 13.78 9.39 -3.39
N CYS A 3 13.85 10.69 -3.70
CA CYS A 3 14.63 11.66 -2.90
C CYS A 3 14.19 11.70 -1.43
N VAL A 4 12.88 11.66 -1.17
CA VAL A 4 12.32 11.64 0.19
C VAL A 4 12.71 10.34 0.90
N GLY A 5 12.62 9.20 0.22
CA GLY A 5 13.03 7.90 0.77
C GLY A 5 14.51 7.85 1.14
N ILE A 6 15.40 8.40 0.29
CA ILE A 6 16.84 8.50 0.57
C ILE A 6 17.08 9.40 1.79
N LEU A 7 16.46 10.58 1.84
CA LEU A 7 16.60 11.51 2.97
C LEU A 7 16.13 10.90 4.29
N VAL A 8 14.95 10.28 4.30
CA VAL A 8 14.40 9.65 5.51
C VAL A 8 15.27 8.49 5.97
N THR A 9 15.79 7.67 5.04
CA THR A 9 16.72 6.58 5.38
C THR A 9 18.00 7.13 5.98
N ALA A 10 18.61 8.15 5.34
CA ALA A 10 19.84 8.78 5.82
C ALA A 10 19.69 9.32 7.25
N ILE A 11 18.57 9.99 7.55
CA ILE A 11 18.29 10.49 8.90
C ILE A 11 18.05 9.33 9.88
N SER A 12 17.30 8.30 9.48
CA SER A 12 16.97 7.15 10.35
C SER A 12 18.20 6.37 10.80
N LEU A 13 19.24 6.29 9.97
CA LEU A 13 20.51 5.62 10.29
C LEU A 13 21.24 6.23 11.49
N PHE A 14 20.98 7.50 11.83
CA PHE A 14 21.55 8.13 13.01
C PHE A 14 20.84 7.71 14.32
N PHE A 15 19.58 7.26 14.24
CA PHE A 15 18.77 6.95 15.41
C PHE A 15 18.60 5.45 15.65
N VAL A 16 18.65 4.61 14.62
CA VAL A 16 18.37 3.18 14.71
C VAL A 16 19.43 2.36 13.95
N PRO A 17 20.07 1.35 14.58
CA PRO A 17 20.98 0.46 13.87
C PRO A 17 20.23 -0.34 12.80
N PHE A 18 20.66 -0.20 11.55
CA PHE A 18 19.95 -0.72 10.38
C PHE A 18 20.17 -2.22 10.18
N HIS A 19 19.40 -3.04 10.89
CA HIS A 19 19.36 -4.48 10.69
C HIS A 19 18.10 -4.84 9.91
N VAL A 20 18.26 -5.19 8.64
CA VAL A 20 17.17 -5.70 7.82
C VAL A 20 17.09 -7.21 8.03
N HIS A 21 15.96 -7.69 8.55
CA HIS A 21 15.73 -9.12 8.78
C HIS A 21 15.68 -9.90 7.46
N SER A 22 14.98 -9.38 6.44
CA SER A 22 14.88 -10.03 5.12
C SER A 22 14.80 -9.00 4.00
N TRP A 23 15.93 -8.81 3.30
CA TRP A 23 16.01 -7.95 2.12
C TRP A 23 15.05 -8.38 1.00
N THR A 24 14.86 -9.69 0.84
CA THR A 24 13.92 -10.25 -0.15
C THR A 24 12.49 -9.82 0.15
N MET A 25 12.06 -9.89 1.42
CA MET A 25 10.70 -9.47 1.78
C MET A 25 10.51 -7.96 1.59
N VAL A 26 11.50 -7.15 1.95
CA VAL A 26 11.46 -5.70 1.72
C VAL A 26 11.32 -5.40 0.23
N ALA A 27 12.12 -6.03 -0.62
CA ALA A 27 12.10 -5.81 -2.07
C ALA A 27 10.77 -6.25 -2.71
N VAL A 28 10.28 -7.45 -2.36
CA VAL A 28 9.00 -7.97 -2.87
C VAL A 28 7.83 -7.09 -2.41
N THR A 29 7.78 -6.75 -1.12
CA THR A 29 6.71 -5.92 -0.58
C THR A 29 6.73 -4.52 -1.20
N LEU A 30 7.92 -3.93 -1.39
CA LEU A 30 8.10 -2.65 -2.07
C LEU A 30 7.59 -2.69 -3.52
N LEU A 31 7.96 -3.74 -4.26
CA LEU A 31 7.51 -3.90 -5.65
C LEU A 31 6.00 -4.05 -5.74
N LEU A 32 5.39 -4.93 -4.94
CA LEU A 32 3.94 -5.12 -4.92
C LEU A 32 3.21 -3.84 -4.51
N THR A 33 3.73 -3.12 -3.51
CA THR A 33 3.23 -1.82 -3.07
C THR A 33 3.26 -0.79 -4.19
N ALA A 34 4.37 -0.70 -4.93
CA ALA A 34 4.52 0.23 -6.04
C ALA A 34 3.53 -0.09 -7.17
N ILE A 35 3.35 -1.36 -7.52
CA ILE A 35 2.38 -1.81 -8.53
C ILE A 35 0.95 -1.47 -8.09
N LEU A 36 0.58 -1.81 -6.85
CA LEU A 36 -0.76 -1.58 -6.33
C LEU A 36 -1.12 -0.08 -6.35
N PHE A 37 -0.26 0.79 -5.83
CA PHE A 37 -0.52 2.23 -5.83
C PHE A 37 -0.43 2.86 -7.22
N SER A 38 0.42 2.33 -8.11
CA SER A 38 0.45 2.79 -9.50
C SER A 38 -0.87 2.48 -10.20
N LEU A 39 -1.44 1.28 -10.02
CA LEU A 39 -2.76 0.91 -10.55
C LEU A 39 -3.88 1.74 -9.92
N ALA A 40 -3.84 1.95 -8.59
CA ALA A 40 -4.81 2.80 -7.90
C ALA A 40 -4.77 4.26 -8.41
N GLY A 41 -3.57 4.80 -8.61
CA GLY A 41 -3.36 6.13 -9.17
C GLY A 41 -3.85 6.24 -10.61
N LEU A 42 -3.60 5.21 -11.44
CA LEU A 42 -4.12 5.13 -12.80
C LEU A 42 -5.66 5.06 -12.82
N LEU A 43 -6.24 4.25 -11.94
CA LEU A 43 -7.69 4.18 -11.79
C LEU A 43 -8.28 5.55 -11.43
N ASN A 44 -7.69 6.26 -10.46
CA ASN A 44 -8.07 7.63 -10.11
C ASN A 44 -7.98 8.57 -11.33
N ALA A 45 -6.85 8.52 -12.05
CA ALA A 45 -6.61 9.38 -13.22
C ALA A 45 -7.64 9.18 -14.35
N VAL A 46 -8.15 7.95 -14.54
CA VAL A 46 -9.17 7.65 -15.56
C VAL A 46 -10.53 8.28 -15.21
N PHE A 47 -10.86 8.43 -13.92
CA PHE A 47 -12.13 9.01 -13.49
C PHE A 47 -12.06 10.52 -13.23
N ALA A 48 -10.87 11.05 -12.93
CA ALA A 48 -10.68 12.47 -12.69
C ALA A 48 -10.99 13.28 -13.95
N ARG A 49 -11.86 14.29 -13.80
CA ARG A 49 -12.19 15.23 -14.89
C ARG A 49 -11.45 16.55 -14.74
N THR A 50 -11.06 16.88 -13.51
CA THR A 50 -10.34 18.09 -13.14
C THR A 50 -9.15 17.74 -12.25
N PHE A 51 -8.19 18.67 -12.11
CA PHE A 51 -7.03 18.49 -11.23
C PHE A 51 -7.43 18.38 -9.75
N ASP A 52 -8.54 19.02 -9.36
CA ASP A 52 -9.07 18.95 -8.00
C ASP A 52 -9.57 17.54 -7.67
N ASP A 53 -10.18 16.83 -8.64
CA ASP A 53 -10.62 15.45 -8.46
C ASP A 53 -9.46 14.49 -8.17
N ILE A 54 -8.28 14.75 -8.77
CA ILE A 54 -7.08 13.91 -8.59
C ILE A 54 -6.59 13.98 -7.14
N SER A 55 -6.64 15.17 -6.53
CA SER A 55 -6.14 15.41 -5.17
C SER A 55 -7.14 15.03 -4.07
N LEU A 56 -8.42 14.84 -4.43
CA LEU A 56 -9.48 14.43 -3.51
C LEU A 56 -9.29 12.97 -3.04
N ILE A 57 -8.95 12.04 -3.94
CA ILE A 57 -8.79 10.62 -3.57
C ILE A 57 -7.68 10.38 -2.52
N PRO A 58 -6.45 10.93 -2.67
CA PRO A 58 -5.43 10.83 -1.63
C PRO A 58 -5.92 11.34 -0.26
N THR A 59 -6.62 12.47 -0.27
CA THR A 59 -7.06 13.14 0.96
C THR A 59 -8.18 12.38 1.67
N PHE A 60 -9.25 12.04 0.95
CA PHE A 60 -10.46 11.48 1.55
C PHE A 60 -10.49 9.95 1.61
N VAL A 61 -9.67 9.25 0.83
CA VAL A 61 -9.66 7.79 0.80
C VAL A 61 -8.33 7.25 1.33
N LEU A 62 -7.21 7.71 0.76
CA LEU A 62 -5.91 7.12 1.06
C LEU A 62 -5.44 7.47 2.48
N THR A 63 -5.69 8.71 2.93
CA THR A 63 -5.37 9.15 4.30
C THR A 63 -6.08 8.30 5.36
N PRO A 64 -7.42 8.17 5.39
CA PRO A 64 -8.09 7.33 6.38
C PRO A 64 -7.73 5.85 6.26
N LEU A 65 -7.53 5.33 5.04
CA LEU A 65 -7.02 3.96 4.86
C LEU A 65 -5.61 3.80 5.45
N THR A 66 -4.75 4.81 5.35
CA THR A 66 -3.40 4.74 5.91
C THR A 66 -3.45 4.68 7.45
N TYR A 67 -4.32 5.48 8.07
CA TYR A 67 -4.54 5.42 9.52
C TYR A 67 -5.14 4.09 9.96
N LEU A 68 -6.14 3.56 9.24
CA LEU A 68 -6.75 2.26 9.51
C LEU A 68 -5.85 1.07 9.13
N GLY A 69 -4.75 1.33 8.42
CA GLY A 69 -3.83 0.36 7.83
C GLY A 69 -2.75 -0.15 8.77
N GLY A 70 -2.75 0.24 10.05
CA GLY A 70 -1.77 -0.25 11.03
C GLY A 70 -0.37 0.35 10.85
N VAL A 71 -0.25 1.52 10.20
CA VAL A 71 1.02 2.25 10.09
C VAL A 71 1.53 2.70 11.46
N PHE A 72 0.61 3.13 12.33
CA PHE A 72 0.93 3.71 13.64
C PHE A 72 0.69 2.75 14.82
N TYR A 73 -0.01 1.63 14.59
CA TYR A 73 -0.39 0.68 15.64
C TYR A 73 -0.43 -0.75 15.08
N SER A 74 -0.25 -1.77 15.94
CA SER A 74 -0.46 -3.17 15.53
C SER A 74 -1.95 -3.55 15.58
N LEU A 75 -2.38 -4.45 14.70
CA LEU A 75 -3.75 -4.97 14.66
C LEU A 75 -4.18 -5.70 15.94
N SER A 76 -3.23 -6.17 16.75
CA SER A 76 -3.52 -6.85 18.02
C SER A 76 -4.05 -5.90 19.10
N LEU A 77 -3.81 -4.59 18.95
CA LEU A 77 -4.25 -3.56 19.91
C LEU A 77 -5.69 -3.10 19.67
N LEU A 78 -6.29 -3.46 18.53
CA LEU A 78 -7.64 -3.04 18.16
C LEU A 78 -8.71 -3.99 18.72
N PRO A 79 -9.87 -3.45 19.14
CA PRO A 79 -11.06 -4.26 19.42
C PRO A 79 -11.47 -5.12 18.22
N PRO A 80 -12.19 -6.25 18.43
CA PRO A 80 -12.49 -7.23 17.37
C PRO A 80 -13.15 -6.64 16.12
N ILE A 81 -14.06 -5.68 16.30
CA ILE A 81 -14.77 -5.01 15.20
C ILE A 81 -13.78 -4.24 14.31
N TRP A 82 -12.90 -3.45 14.92
CA TRP A 82 -11.91 -2.65 14.19
C TRP A 82 -10.84 -3.51 13.54
N GLN A 83 -10.50 -4.64 14.16
CA GLN A 83 -9.58 -5.59 13.55
C GLN A 83 -10.15 -6.20 12.26
N ALA A 84 -11.45 -6.51 12.23
CA ALA A 84 -12.11 -7.00 11.01
C ALA A 84 -12.14 -5.94 9.90
N VAL A 85 -12.45 -4.69 10.24
CA VAL A 85 -12.45 -3.57 9.28
C VAL A 85 -11.05 -3.32 8.72
N SER A 86 -10.02 -3.28 9.57
CA SER A 86 -8.63 -3.11 9.11
C SER A 86 -8.17 -4.24 8.21
N LYS A 87 -8.58 -5.50 8.44
CA LYS A 87 -8.20 -6.64 7.58
C LYS A 87 -8.75 -6.55 6.15
N LEU A 88 -9.75 -5.71 5.87
CA LEU A 88 -10.23 -5.45 4.51
C LEU A 88 -9.33 -4.49 3.73
N ASN A 89 -8.46 -3.78 4.43
CA ASN A 89 -7.60 -2.75 3.84
C ASN A 89 -6.29 -3.35 3.31
N PRO A 90 -5.95 -3.19 2.02
CA PRO A 90 -4.70 -3.71 1.46
C PRO A 90 -3.45 -3.13 2.14
N ILE A 91 -3.52 -1.91 2.70
CA ILE A 91 -2.41 -1.24 3.39
C ILE A 91 -1.94 -2.05 4.61
N VAL A 92 -2.85 -2.74 5.31
CA VAL A 92 -2.48 -3.60 6.47
C VAL A 92 -1.46 -4.66 6.07
N TYR A 93 -1.65 -5.30 4.92
CA TYR A 93 -0.78 -6.35 4.43
C TYR A 93 0.57 -5.78 3.97
N MET A 94 0.56 -4.61 3.34
CA MET A 94 1.80 -3.92 2.94
C MET A 94 2.67 -3.58 4.15
N ILE A 95 2.06 -3.01 5.19
CA ILE A 95 2.76 -2.65 6.44
C ILE A 95 3.24 -3.89 7.17
N SER A 96 2.43 -4.95 7.22
CA SER A 96 2.84 -6.23 7.82
C SER A 96 4.07 -6.83 7.10
N GLY A 97 4.11 -6.77 5.76
CA GLY A 97 5.27 -7.22 4.97
C GLY A 97 6.54 -6.43 5.25
N PHE A 98 6.44 -5.10 5.35
CA PHE A 98 7.58 -4.25 5.72
C PHE A 98 8.02 -4.45 7.17
N ARG A 99 7.08 -4.62 8.11
CA ARG A 99 7.39 -4.92 9.52
C ARG A 99 8.15 -6.23 9.65
N TYR A 100 7.78 -7.26 8.91
CA TYR A 100 8.60 -8.48 8.86
C TYR A 100 9.97 -8.22 8.21
N GLY A 101 10.01 -7.55 7.07
CA GLY A 101 11.25 -7.30 6.33
C GLY A 101 12.30 -6.52 7.12
N PHE A 102 11.89 -5.49 7.87
CA PHE A 102 12.78 -4.66 8.68
C PHE A 102 12.93 -5.17 10.12
N LEU A 103 11.84 -5.56 10.79
CA LEU A 103 11.85 -5.84 12.24
C LEU A 103 11.74 -7.33 12.58
N GLY A 104 11.47 -8.20 11.60
CA GLY A 104 11.22 -9.64 11.84
C GLY A 104 9.89 -9.94 12.55
N ILE A 105 8.99 -8.95 12.67
CA ILE A 105 7.71 -9.09 13.36
C ILE A 105 6.66 -9.68 12.41
N ASN A 106 5.98 -10.74 12.85
CA ASN A 106 4.92 -11.42 12.10
C ASN A 106 3.54 -11.16 12.73
N ASP A 107 2.92 -10.02 12.40
CA ASP A 107 1.53 -9.75 12.83
C ASP A 107 0.51 -10.60 12.03
N VAL A 108 0.83 -10.95 10.77
CA VAL A 108 -0.01 -11.73 9.85
C VAL A 108 0.88 -12.73 9.10
N PRO A 109 0.42 -13.97 8.82
CA PRO A 109 1.21 -14.95 8.09
C PRO A 109 1.73 -14.41 6.75
N LEU A 110 3.02 -14.60 6.48
CA LEU A 110 3.72 -14.00 5.34
C LEU A 110 3.08 -14.38 3.99
N VAL A 111 2.76 -15.66 3.82
CA VAL A 111 2.11 -16.19 2.61
C VAL A 111 0.74 -15.57 2.41
N PHE A 112 -0.03 -15.41 3.49
CA PHE A 112 -1.35 -14.78 3.43
C PHE A 112 -1.22 -13.32 2.98
N THR A 113 -0.32 -12.56 3.63
CA THR A 113 0.00 -11.17 3.29
C THR A 113 0.33 -11.00 1.80
N LEU A 114 1.28 -11.80 1.27
CA LEU A 114 1.68 -11.71 -0.14
C LEU A 114 0.53 -12.12 -1.08
N SER A 115 -0.20 -13.18 -0.75
CA SER A 115 -1.32 -13.66 -1.58
C SER A 115 -2.43 -12.62 -1.71
N VAL A 116 -2.76 -11.92 -0.61
CA VAL A 116 -3.77 -10.87 -0.60
C VAL A 116 -3.30 -9.67 -1.43
N LEU A 117 -2.03 -9.25 -1.31
CA LEU A 117 -1.50 -8.16 -2.13
C LEU A 117 -1.56 -8.49 -3.63
N VAL A 118 -1.15 -9.70 -4.02
CA VAL A 118 -1.23 -10.14 -5.42
C VAL A 118 -2.69 -10.17 -5.88
N ALA A 119 -3.62 -10.67 -5.06
CA ALA A 119 -5.04 -10.67 -5.39
C ALA A 119 -5.59 -9.26 -5.63
N PHE A 120 -5.28 -8.30 -4.76
CA PHE A 120 -5.66 -6.89 -4.95
C PHE A 120 -5.07 -6.29 -6.23
N ILE A 121 -3.80 -6.58 -6.52
CA ILE A 121 -3.14 -6.13 -7.76
C ILE A 121 -3.87 -6.69 -8.99
N LEU A 122 -4.21 -7.99 -9.00
CA LEU A 122 -4.94 -8.60 -10.11
C LEU A 122 -6.33 -7.99 -10.30
N VAL A 123 -7.05 -7.73 -9.21
CA VAL A 123 -8.35 -7.05 -9.25
C VAL A 123 -8.20 -5.64 -9.81
N PHE A 124 -7.25 -4.85 -9.33
CA PHE A 124 -7.04 -3.47 -9.79
C PHE A 124 -6.58 -3.45 -11.25
N TYR A 125 -5.69 -4.36 -11.64
CA TYR A 125 -5.24 -4.53 -13.01
C TYR A 125 -6.42 -4.84 -13.93
N TRP A 126 -7.28 -5.79 -13.55
CA TRP A 126 -8.45 -6.15 -14.34
C TRP A 126 -9.44 -4.98 -14.46
N LEU A 127 -9.68 -4.23 -13.39
CA LEU A 127 -10.54 -3.05 -13.41
C LEU A 127 -10.00 -1.97 -14.35
N VAL A 128 -8.71 -1.65 -14.23
CA VAL A 128 -8.02 -0.68 -15.10
C VAL A 128 -8.09 -1.14 -16.56
N TYR A 129 -7.75 -2.40 -16.82
CA TYR A 129 -7.79 -2.98 -18.17
C TYR A 129 -9.18 -2.90 -18.79
N ALA A 130 -10.23 -3.28 -18.04
CA ALA A 130 -11.61 -3.22 -18.49
C ALA A 130 -12.08 -1.79 -18.77
N LEU A 131 -11.64 -0.80 -17.98
CA LEU A 131 -11.96 0.61 -18.20
C LEU A 131 -11.29 1.17 -19.45
N ILE A 132 -10.02 0.84 -19.65
CA ILE A 132 -9.23 1.23 -20.83
C ILE A 132 -9.84 0.61 -22.10
N GLN A 133 -10.17 -0.69 -22.09
CA GLN A 133 -10.82 -1.35 -23.24
C GLN A 133 -12.16 -0.72 -23.61
N ARG A 134 -12.94 -0.25 -22.63
CA ARG A 134 -14.24 0.41 -22.86
C ARG A 134 -14.10 1.84 -23.37
N GLY A 135 -12.87 2.35 -23.57
CA GLY A 135 -12.62 3.70 -24.06
C GLY A 135 -13.02 4.82 -23.09
N ARG A 136 -13.32 4.51 -21.82
CA ARG A 136 -13.64 5.54 -20.84
C ARG A 136 -12.36 6.26 -20.42
N GLY A 137 -12.24 7.54 -20.78
CA GLY A 137 -11.13 8.42 -20.38
C GLY A 137 -10.02 8.59 -21.43
N LEU A 138 -10.01 7.80 -22.51
CA LEU A 138 -9.12 8.03 -23.65
C LEU A 138 -9.82 8.99 -24.62
N ARG A 139 -9.53 10.29 -24.51
CA ARG A 139 -9.88 11.26 -25.55
C ARG A 139 -9.16 10.85 -26.84
N THR A 140 -9.92 10.41 -27.85
CA THR A 140 -9.52 10.54 -29.25
C THR A 140 -9.44 12.00 -29.64
#